data_AF-A0A522EWG3-F1
#
_entry.id   AF-A0A522EWG3-F1
#
_cell.length_a   1.000
_cell.length_b   1.000
_cell.length_c   1.000
_cell.angle_alpha   90.00
_cell.angle_beta   90.00
_cell.angle_gamma   90.00
#
_symmetry.space_group_name_H-M   'P 1'
#
loop_
_entity.id
_entity.type
_entity.pdbx_description
1 polymer ?
#
loop_
_entity_poly.entity_id
_entity_poly.type
_entity_poly.pdbx_seq_one_letter_code
_entity_poly.pdbx_strand_id
1 'polypeptide(L)'
;MEIIRKRPLILTIICVAGILWSLMNFIFIFSPFIKKISDWAPAIYGVIVALQFISFVGIWHMKRWGVLFYLFSFFLKQSFTILINDIGISEKVGIGISTLFIVFFLIYYRQMDKEL
;
A
#
# COMPACT_ATOMS: atom_id res chain seq x y z
N MET A 1 -7.77 -24.62 -22.96
CA MET A 1 -6.34 -24.22 -22.97
C MET A 1 -6.09 -23.37 -21.75
N GLU A 2 -5.52 -23.95 -20.69
CA GLU A 2 -5.04 -23.16 -19.57
C GLU A 2 -3.83 -22.35 -20.06
N ILE A 3 -4.05 -21.07 -20.33
CA ILE A 3 -2.96 -20.15 -20.62
C ILE A 3 -2.22 -19.97 -19.29
N ILE A 4 -1.19 -20.79 -19.05
CA ILE A 4 -0.25 -20.61 -17.93
C ILE A 4 0.50 -19.29 -18.21
N ARG A 5 -0.16 -18.17 -17.93
CA ARG A 5 0.44 -16.85 -18.07
C ARG A 5 1.45 -16.75 -16.94
N LYS A 6 2.73 -16.90 -17.31
CA LYS A 6 3.88 -16.85 -16.41
C LYS A 6 3.75 -15.60 -15.53
N ARG A 7 3.44 -15.81 -14.24
CA ARG A 7 3.35 -14.72 -13.28
C ARG A 7 4.71 -14.01 -13.28
N PRO A 8 4.79 -12.70 -13.56
CA PRO A 8 6.05 -11.99 -13.53
C PRO A 8 6.63 -12.08 -12.12
N LEU A 9 7.78 -12.73 -11.97
CA LEU A 9 8.48 -12.90 -10.69
C LEU A 9 8.71 -11.57 -9.97
N ILE A 10 8.90 -10.50 -10.75
CA ILE A 10 9.07 -9.12 -10.27
C ILE A 10 7.88 -8.66 -9.43
N LEU A 11 6.65 -8.99 -9.83
CA LEU A 11 5.43 -8.63 -9.10
C LEU A 11 5.35 -9.38 -7.76
N THR A 12 5.73 -10.65 -7.73
CA THR A 12 5.79 -11.44 -6.49
C THR A 12 6.81 -10.85 -5.52
N ILE A 13 8.01 -10.50 -6.00
CA ILE A 13 9.06 -9.90 -5.16
C ILE A 13 8.58 -8.56 -4.57
N ILE A 14 7.96 -7.71 -5.38
CA ILE A 14 7.41 -6.42 -4.96
C ILE A 14 6.29 -6.61 -3.92
N CYS A 15 5.34 -7.52 -4.15
CA CYS A 15 4.25 -7.76 -3.20
C CYS A 15 4.77 -8.31 -1.87
N VAL A 16 5.73 -9.24 -1.89
CA VAL A 16 6.33 -9.80 -0.67
C VAL A 16 7.09 -8.71 0.10
N ALA A 17 7.88 -7.88 -0.58
CA ALA A 17 8.57 -6.75 0.04
C ALA A 17 7.57 -5.74 0.63
N GLY A 18 6.50 -5.43 -0.10
CA GLY A 18 5.42 -4.54 0.34
C GLY A 18 4.67 -5.06 1.56
N ILE A 19 4.39 -6.37 1.61
CA ILE A 19 3.80 -7.04 2.77
C ILE A 19 4.72 -6.93 3.99
N LEU A 20 6.01 -7.23 3.82
CA LEU A 20 6.99 -7.13 4.90
C LEU A 20 7.05 -5.71 5.46
N TRP A 21 7.08 -4.72 4.56
CA TRP A 21 7.06 -3.30 4.90
C TRP A 21 5.79 -2.91 5.65
N SER A 22 4.62 -3.42 5.22
CA SER A 22 3.35 -3.18 5.89
C SER A 22 3.32 -3.73 7.31
N LEU A 23 3.90 -4.93 7.53
CA LEU A 23 4.00 -5.53 8.87
C LEU A 23 4.90 -4.70 9.80
N MET A 24 6.01 -4.16 9.29
CA MET A 24 6.86 -3.24 10.07
C MET A 24 6.11 -1.96 10.46
N ASN A 25 5.35 -1.37 9.53
CA ASN A 25 4.52 -0.20 9.83
C ASN A 25 3.45 -0.51 10.88
N PHE A 26 2.87 -1.71 10.84
CA PHE A 26 1.90 -2.15 11.84
C PHE A 26 2.49 -2.16 13.26
N ILE A 27 3.72 -2.65 13.44
CA ILE A 27 4.42 -2.59 14.73
C ILE A 27 4.70 -1.12 15.13
N PHE A 28 5.10 -0.29 14.17
CA PHE A 28 5.41 1.12 14.41
C PHE A 28 4.21 1.95 14.87
N ILE A 29 2.99 1.60 14.47
CA ILE A 29 1.74 2.25 14.89
C ILE A 29 1.55 2.23 16.41
N PHE A 30 2.01 1.17 17.08
CA PHE A 30 1.90 1.04 18.54
C PHE A 30 2.94 1.87 19.31
N SER A 31 3.87 2.52 18.62
CA SER A 31 4.89 3.35 19.24
C SER A 31 4.28 4.57 19.96
N PRO A 32 4.91 5.06 21.03
CA PRO A 32 4.44 6.24 21.75
C PRO A 32 4.48 7.52 20.90
N PHE A 33 5.22 7.52 19.79
CA PHE A 33 5.31 8.64 18.86
C PHE A 33 3.95 8.97 18.23
N ILE A 34 3.23 7.94 17.75
CA ILE A 34 1.90 8.10 17.11
C ILE A 34 0.83 8.45 18.17
N LYS A 35 0.90 7.83 19.35
CA LYS A 35 -0.05 8.11 20.45
C LYS A 35 0.02 9.55 20.94
N LYS A 36 1.18 10.20 20.82
CA LYS A 36 1.38 11.58 21.28
C LYS A 36 0.71 12.62 20.37
N ILE A 37 0.35 12.24 19.13
CA ILE A 37 -0.31 13.12 18.16
C ILE A 37 -1.81 13.25 18.49
N SER A 38 -2.48 12.12 18.72
CA SER A 38 -3.88 12.04 19.14
C SER A 38 -4.22 10.59 19.51
N ASP A 39 -5.09 10.37 20.50
CA ASP A 39 -5.52 9.03 20.92
C ASP A 39 -6.20 8.22 19.80
N TRP A 40 -6.77 8.90 18.79
CA TRP A 40 -7.44 8.29 17.65
C TRP A 40 -6.51 8.04 16.45
N ALA A 41 -5.32 8.64 16.45
CA ALA A 41 -4.37 8.53 15.34
C ALA A 41 -3.88 7.09 15.08
N PRO A 42 -3.57 6.26 16.10
CA PRO A 42 -3.13 4.88 15.88
C PRO A 42 -4.21 4.02 15.21
N ALA A 43 -5.48 4.23 15.57
CA ALA A 43 -6.60 3.47 15.02
C ALA A 43 -6.77 3.74 13.51
N ILE A 44 -6.74 5.01 13.11
CA ILE A 44 -6.87 5.41 11.70
C ILE A 44 -5.66 4.91 10.89
N TYR A 45 -4.44 5.09 11.41
CA TYR A 45 -3.24 4.63 10.73
C TYR A 45 -3.21 3.10 10.59
N GLY A 46 -3.70 2.38 11.61
CA GLY A 46 -3.88 0.92 11.58
C GLY A 46 -4.81 0.47 10.45
N VAL A 47 -5.94 1.14 10.27
CA VAL A 47 -6.88 0.85 9.17
C VAL A 47 -6.23 1.10 7.81
N ILE A 48 -5.48 2.20 7.66
CA ILE A 48 -4.77 2.52 6.41
C ILE A 48 -3.74 1.44 6.06
N VAL A 49 -2.92 1.03 7.03
CA VAL A 49 -1.92 -0.03 6.85
C VAL A 49 -2.57 -1.38 6.56
N ALA A 50 -3.69 -1.71 7.20
CA ALA A 50 -4.44 -2.93 6.91
C ALA A 50 -5.01 -2.92 5.48
N LEU A 51 -5.55 -1.80 5.01
CA LEU A 51 -6.01 -1.65 3.63
C LEU A 51 -4.86 -1.83 2.63
N GLN A 52 -3.70 -1.26 2.94
CA GLN A 52 -2.51 -1.37 2.11
C GLN A 52 -2.00 -2.83 2.05
N PHE A 53 -2.06 -3.56 3.16
CA PHE A 53 -1.76 -5.00 3.19
C PHE A 53 -2.73 -5.81 2.32
N ILE A 54 -4.04 -5.59 2.46
CA ILE A 54 -5.08 -6.25 1.65
C ILE A 54 -4.87 -5.97 0.16
N SER A 55 -4.47 -4.74 -0.17
CA SER A 55 -4.11 -4.36 -1.53
C SER A 55 -2.97 -5.20 -2.11
N PHE A 56 -1.86 -5.38 -1.39
CA PHE A 56 -0.75 -6.22 -1.86
C PHE A 56 -1.16 -7.67 -2.09
N VAL A 57 -2.03 -8.23 -1.23
CA VAL A 57 -2.60 -9.57 -1.42
C VAL A 57 -3.46 -9.62 -2.69
N GLY A 58 -4.32 -8.63 -2.91
CA GLY A 58 -5.13 -8.52 -4.13
C GLY A 58 -4.30 -8.40 -5.41
N ILE A 59 -3.21 -7.62 -5.36
CA ILE A 59 -2.25 -7.46 -6.47
C ILE A 59 -1.50 -8.77 -6.72
N TRP A 60 -1.12 -9.51 -5.68
CA TRP A 60 -0.47 -10.82 -5.81
C TRP A 60 -1.39 -11.83 -6.53
N HIS A 61 -2.70 -11.79 -6.24
CA HIS A 61 -3.69 -12.57 -6.97
C HIS A 61 -4.07 -11.99 -8.34
N MET A 62 -3.35 -10.98 -8.84
CA MET A 62 -3.61 -10.30 -10.12
C MET A 62 -5.04 -9.75 -10.24
N LYS A 63 -5.66 -9.36 -9.12
CA LYS A 63 -7.01 -8.77 -9.14
C LYS A 63 -6.93 -7.25 -9.25
N ARG A 64 -7.71 -6.67 -10.16
CA ARG A 64 -7.82 -5.20 -10.35
C ARG A 64 -8.20 -4.45 -9.07
N TRP A 65 -9.04 -5.04 -8.22
CA TRP A 65 -9.42 -4.43 -6.94
C TRP A 65 -8.23 -4.21 -6.00
N GLY A 66 -7.17 -5.03 -6.09
CA GLY A 66 -5.96 -4.82 -5.29
C GLY A 66 -5.29 -3.47 -5.60
N VAL A 67 -5.21 -3.09 -6.88
CA VAL A 67 -4.65 -1.80 -7.30
C VAL A 67 -5.54 -0.64 -6.86
N LEU A 68 -6.87 -0.79 -6.93
CA LEU A 68 -7.82 0.21 -6.46
C LEU A 68 -7.70 0.44 -4.94
N PHE A 69 -7.59 -0.63 -4.15
CA PHE A 69 -7.33 -0.52 -2.71
C PHE A 69 -5.98 0.14 -2.41
N TYR A 70 -4.95 -0.11 -3.23
CA TYR A 70 -3.66 0.56 -3.06
C TYR A 70 -3.81 2.08 -3.23
N LEU A 71 -4.47 2.49 -4.31
CA LEU A 71 -4.73 3.88 -4.63
C LEU A 71 -5.53 4.56 -3.51
N PHE A 72 -6.57 3.89 -3.04
CA PHE A 72 -7.41 4.39 -1.96
C PHE A 72 -6.63 4.55 -0.65
N SER A 73 -5.82 3.54 -0.28
CA SER A 73 -4.96 3.61 0.91
C SER A 73 -3.94 4.76 0.82
N PHE A 74 -3.42 5.05 -0.38
CA PHE A 74 -2.51 6.16 -0.62
C PHE A 74 -3.18 7.51 -0.40
N PHE A 75 -4.37 7.73 -0.97
CA PHE A 75 -5.12 8.97 -0.76
C PHE A 75 -5.53 9.17 0.70
N LEU A 76 -5.96 8.10 1.38
CA LEU A 76 -6.24 8.13 2.81
C LEU A 76 -5.01 8.52 3.62
N LYS A 77 -3.86 7.89 3.35
CA LYS A 77 -2.60 8.21 4.02
C LYS A 77 -2.18 9.66 3.78
N GLN A 78 -2.29 10.15 2.55
CA GLN A 78 -1.95 11.52 2.19
C GLN A 78 -2.84 12.52 2.94
N SER A 79 -4.15 12.27 2.98
CA SER A 79 -5.13 13.13 3.67
C SER A 79 -4.85 13.18 5.17
N PHE A 80 -4.52 12.03 5.77
CA PHE A 80 -4.16 11.93 7.18
C PHE A 80 -2.85 12.68 7.51
N THR A 81 -1.86 12.59 6.63
CA THR A 81 -0.58 13.31 6.79
C THR A 81 -0.77 14.83 6.73
N ILE A 82 -1.63 15.31 5.81
CA ILE A 82 -2.00 16.73 5.72
C ILE A 82 -2.72 17.20 7.01
N LEU A 83 -3.62 16.38 7.55
CA LEU A 83 -4.35 16.69 8.78
C LEU A 83 -3.44 16.84 10.00
N ILE A 84 -2.41 15.99 10.11
CA ILE A 84 -1.43 16.03 11.20
C ILE A 84 -0.38 17.14 11.00
N ASN A 85 -0.26 17.68 9.79
CA ASN A 85 0.73 18.68 9.41
C ASN A 85 2.18 18.23 9.66
N ASP A 86 2.42 16.92 9.69
CA ASP A 86 3.75 16.33 9.83
C ASP A 86 4.36 16.15 8.43
N ILE A 87 4.87 17.25 7.88
CA ILE A 87 5.54 17.31 6.57
C ILE A 87 7.05 17.03 6.67
N GLY A 88 7.42 16.06 7.52
CA GLY A 88 8.78 15.58 7.67
C GLY A 88 9.40 15.07 6.37
N ILE A 89 10.74 15.02 6.34
CA ILE A 89 11.52 14.52 5.19
C ILE A 89 11.19 13.04 4.91
N SER A 90 10.96 12.25 5.96
CA SER A 90 10.54 10.84 5.88
C SER A 90 9.22 10.66 5.13
N GLU A 91 8.23 11.53 5.37
CA GLU A 91 6.92 11.46 4.71
C GLU A 91 7.04 11.85 3.23
N LYS A 92 7.81 12.88 2.90
CA LYS A 92 8.05 13.27 1.49
C LYS A 92 8.69 12.14 0.68
N VAL A 93 9.67 11.44 1.26
CA VAL A 93 10.29 10.27 0.63
C VAL A 93 9.28 9.12 0.50
N GLY A 94 8.46 8.87 1.53
CA GLY A 94 7.41 7.85 1.52
C GLY A 94 6.35 8.07 0.44
N ILE A 95 5.94 9.31 0.20
CA ILE A 95 5.00 9.70 -0.86
C ILE A 95 5.60 9.41 -2.24
N GLY A 96 6.87 9.77 -2.45
CA GLY A 96 7.58 9.52 -3.72
C GLY A 96 7.67 8.03 -4.05
N ILE A 97 8.07 7.21 -3.08
CA ILE A 97 8.15 5.75 -3.22
C ILE A 97 6.77 5.15 -3.52
N SER A 98 5.74 5.55 -2.76
CA SER A 98 4.38 5.04 -2.94
C SER A 98 3.81 5.40 -4.31
N THR A 99 4.12 6.60 -4.81
CA THR A 99 3.74 7.05 -6.15
C THR A 99 4.41 6.21 -7.24
N LEU A 100 5.69 5.89 -7.08
CA LEU A 100 6.42 4.98 -7.97
C LEU A 100 5.75 3.59 -8.02
N PHE A 101 5.38 3.05 -6.87
CA PHE A 101 4.63 1.79 -6.80
C PHE A 101 3.26 1.87 -7.48
N ILE A 102 2.51 2.97 -7.30
CA ILE A 102 1.23 3.20 -7.98
C ILE A 102 1.42 3.17 -9.50
N VAL A 103 2.40 3.90 -10.03
CA VAL A 103 2.68 3.93 -11.48
C VAL A 103 3.03 2.54 -11.98
N PHE A 104 3.86 1.80 -11.23
CA PHE A 104 4.22 0.42 -11.57
C PHE A 104 2.99 -0.49 -11.60
N PHE A 105 2.12 -0.43 -10.59
CA PHE A 105 0.89 -1.22 -10.55
C PHE A 105 -0.12 -0.81 -11.63
N LEU A 106 -0.19 0.46 -12.00
CA LEU A 106 -1.03 0.95 -13.10
C LEU A 106 -0.57 0.43 -14.46
N ILE A 107 0.74 0.30 -14.70
CA ILE A 107 1.27 -0.31 -15.94
C ILE A 107 0.80 -1.77 -16.06
N TYR A 108 0.83 -2.52 -14.95
CA TYR A 108 0.37 -3.91 -14.91
C TYR A 108 -1.16 -4.06 -14.80
N TYR A 109 -1.90 -2.99 -14.52
CA TYR A 109 -3.37 -2.99 -14.35
C TYR A 109 -4.11 -3.53 -15.57
N ARG A 110 -3.63 -3.23 -16.79
CA ARG A 110 -4.24 -3.72 -18.03
C ARG A 110 -4.04 -5.22 -18.25
N GLN A 111 -3.03 -5.83 -17.61
CA GLN A 111 -2.76 -7.26 -17.73
C GLN A 111 -3.57 -8.13 -16.75
N MET A 112 -4.08 -7.53 -15.67
CA MET A 112 -4.76 -8.19 -14.55
C MET A 112 -6.21 -8.65 -14.83
N ASP A 113 -6.81 -8.24 -15.94
CA ASP A 113 -8.24 -8.48 -16.23
C ASP A 113 -8.48 -9.25 -17.51
N LYS A 114 -7.44 -9.87 -18.05
CA LYS A 114 -7.64 -10.82 -19.14
C LYS A 114 -8.19 -12.17 -18.64
N GLU A 115 -8.89 -12.16 -17.50
CA GLU A 115 -9.63 -13.28 -16.91
C GLU A 115 -11.12 -12.91 -16.91
N LEU A 116 -11.69 -12.86 -18.11
CA LEU A 116 -13.11 -13.12 -18.37
C LEU A 116 -13.15 -14.26 -19.38
#